data_AF-A0A7S2PGH8-F1
#
_entry.id   AF-A0A7S2PGH8-F1
#
_cell.length_a   1.000
_cell.length_b   1.000
_cell.length_c   1.000
_cell.angle_alpha   90.00
_cell.angle_beta   90.00
_cell.angle_gamma   90.00
#
_symmetry.space_group_name_H-M   'P 1'
#
loop_
_entity.id
_entity.type
_entity.pdbx_description
1 polymer ?
#
loop_
_entity_poly.entity_id
_entity_poly.type
_entity_poly.pdbx_seq_one_letter_code
_entity_poly.pdbx_strand_id
1 'polypeptide(L)'
;TMWRALLTMFEVFFANWAPPCRVLFEGIDEWFGLFFLVYRCMLGFAVLSVVQAVFIQQTMKVVQQDLEFMMSMKAREKRNSTRELLKVFLSLDDSGDGLVSWEEFEKHLQDPHVKLLLNTLDVKTQDLSNLFYLLDDGDGQLKPWEFVNGLQSLKGSAQALDLLTALQLLRRLERKMDFLADAVQGNPRRRDLRSYAVGSNSLVTARFLVPGVLTPTARRRESGLG
;
A
#
# COMPACT_ATOMS: atom_id res chain seq x y z
N THR A 1 -16.27 55.72 -14.03
CA THR A 1 -16.26 55.55 -12.56
C THR A 1 -15.22 54.50 -12.20
N MET A 2 -14.47 54.68 -11.09
CA MET A 2 -13.39 53.76 -10.68
C MET A 2 -13.85 52.29 -10.59
N TRP A 3 -15.07 52.04 -10.10
CA TRP A 3 -15.64 50.70 -10.01
C TRP A 3 -15.74 49.97 -11.37
N ARG A 4 -16.13 50.68 -12.44
CA ARG A 4 -16.19 50.09 -13.79
C ARG A 4 -14.80 49.74 -14.30
N ALA A 5 -13.81 50.59 -14.02
CA ALA A 5 -12.41 50.32 -14.38
C ALA A 5 -11.86 49.10 -13.63
N LEU A 6 -12.18 48.95 -12.34
CA LEU A 6 -11.79 47.78 -11.55
C LEU A 6 -12.40 46.48 -12.11
N LEU A 7 -13.69 46.51 -12.48
CA LEU A 7 -14.37 45.36 -13.10
C LEU A 7 -13.74 44.97 -14.44
N THR A 8 -13.44 45.94 -15.31
CA THR A 8 -12.77 45.66 -16.59
C THR A 8 -11.38 45.07 -16.40
N MET A 9 -10.64 45.52 -15.37
CA MET A 9 -9.33 44.96 -15.04
C MET A 9 -9.43 43.54 -14.48
N PHE A 10 -10.45 43.25 -13.68
CA PHE A 10 -10.73 41.91 -13.18
C PHE A 10 -11.10 40.94 -14.33
N GLU A 11 -11.96 41.39 -15.25
CA GLU A 11 -12.38 40.61 -16.42
C GLU A 11 -11.19 40.26 -17.33
N VAL A 12 -10.30 41.22 -17.58
CA VAL A 12 -9.08 41.01 -18.36
C VAL A 12 -8.10 40.04 -17.67
N PHE A 13 -8.03 40.07 -16.35
CA PHE A 13 -7.09 39.25 -15.60
C PHE A 13 -7.54 37.79 -15.50
N PHE A 14 -8.83 37.54 -15.19
CA PHE A 14 -9.33 36.18 -14.90
C PHE A 14 -10.26 35.57 -15.96
N ALA A 15 -10.99 36.37 -16.74
CA ALA A 15 -12.09 35.88 -17.57
C ALA A 15 -11.78 35.95 -19.06
N ASN A 16 -12.07 37.08 -19.71
CA ASN A 16 -11.90 37.25 -21.14
C ASN A 16 -11.23 38.59 -21.44
N TRP A 17 -9.98 38.52 -21.88
CA TRP A 17 -9.17 39.70 -22.18
C TRP A 17 -9.39 40.21 -23.61
N ALA A 18 -9.89 39.39 -24.53
CA ALA A 18 -9.94 39.73 -25.94
C ALA A 18 -10.93 40.88 -26.26
N PRO A 19 -12.17 40.91 -25.75
CA PRO A 19 -13.11 41.99 -26.05
C PRO A 19 -12.65 43.36 -25.49
N PRO A 20 -12.22 43.49 -24.22
CA PRO A 20 -11.71 44.77 -23.71
C PRO A 20 -10.45 45.25 -24.44
N CYS A 21 -9.51 44.35 -24.78
CA CYS A 21 -8.32 44.70 -25.58
C CYS A 21 -8.69 45.23 -26.96
N ARG A 22 -9.67 44.61 -27.63
CA ARG A 22 -10.09 45.01 -28.97
C ARG A 22 -10.71 46.41 -29.00
N VAL A 23 -11.58 46.70 -28.03
CA VAL A 23 -12.19 48.03 -27.88
C VAL A 23 -11.13 49.10 -27.59
N LEU A 24 -10.09 48.76 -26.82
CA LEU A 24 -8.97 49.67 -26.52
C LEU A 24 -8.10 49.94 -27.76
N PHE A 25 -7.85 48.91 -28.58
CA PHE A 25 -7.07 49.00 -29.80
C PHE A 25 -7.78 49.83 -30.89
N GLU A 26 -9.09 49.66 -31.04
CA GLU A 26 -9.89 50.38 -32.04
C GLU A 26 -10.17 51.85 -31.64
N GLY A 27 -10.05 52.20 -30.35
CA GLY A 27 -10.53 53.49 -29.83
C GLY A 27 -9.50 54.55 -29.45
N ILE A 28 -8.21 54.21 -29.27
CA ILE A 28 -7.20 55.17 -28.76
C ILE A 28 -5.95 55.22 -29.65
N ASP A 29 -5.10 54.19 -29.64
CA ASP A 29 -3.86 54.09 -30.43
C ASP A 29 -3.26 52.67 -30.29
N GLU A 30 -2.50 52.19 -31.29
CA GLU A 30 -1.89 50.85 -31.29
C GLU A 30 -0.81 50.70 -30.20
N TRP A 31 -0.10 51.78 -29.87
CA TRP A 31 0.95 51.78 -28.84
C TRP A 31 0.42 51.48 -27.44
N PHE A 32 -0.81 51.88 -27.12
CA PHE A 32 -1.46 51.54 -25.85
C PHE A 32 -1.77 50.04 -25.76
N GLY A 33 -2.04 49.39 -26.89
CA GLY A 33 -2.22 47.93 -26.96
C GLY A 33 -0.96 47.17 -26.57
N LEU A 34 0.22 47.64 -27.01
CA LEU A 34 1.50 47.05 -26.64
C LEU A 34 1.77 47.14 -25.13
N PHE A 35 1.55 48.32 -24.53
CA PHE A 35 1.67 48.49 -23.07
C PHE A 35 0.74 47.54 -22.31
N PHE A 36 -0.51 47.42 -22.75
CA PHE A 36 -1.49 46.55 -22.11
C PHE A 36 -1.17 45.06 -22.24
N LEU A 37 -0.62 44.65 -23.39
CA LEU A 37 -0.16 43.28 -23.62
C LEU A 37 1.01 42.93 -22.69
N VAL A 38 1.99 43.83 -22.55
CA VAL A 38 3.12 43.65 -21.60
C VAL A 38 2.62 43.56 -20.16
N TYR A 39 1.71 44.45 -19.76
CA TYR A 39 1.04 44.40 -18.46
C TYR A 39 0.38 43.03 -18.22
N ARG A 40 -0.37 42.53 -19.21
CA ARG A 40 -1.08 41.24 -19.10
C ARG A 40 -0.15 40.04 -19.05
N CYS A 41 0.93 40.03 -19.82
CA CYS A 41 1.95 38.99 -19.76
C CYS A 41 2.64 39.03 -18.39
N MET A 42 3.05 40.20 -17.91
CA MET A 42 3.74 40.33 -16.64
C MET A 42 2.85 39.90 -15.47
N LEU A 43 1.65 40.45 -15.33
CA LEU A 43 0.75 40.09 -14.22
C LEU A 43 0.20 38.68 -14.33
N GLY A 44 -0.18 38.25 -15.54
CA GLY A 44 -0.71 36.92 -15.78
C GLY A 44 0.32 35.82 -15.49
N PHE A 45 1.55 35.98 -15.97
CA PHE A 45 2.59 34.98 -15.72
C PHE A 45 3.17 35.12 -14.32
N ALA A 46 3.53 36.32 -13.84
CA ALA A 46 4.21 36.45 -12.55
C ALA A 46 3.28 36.19 -11.37
N VAL A 47 2.12 36.86 -11.31
CA VAL A 47 1.25 36.81 -10.12
C VAL A 47 0.55 35.46 -10.02
N LEU A 48 -0.06 34.96 -11.10
CA LEU A 48 -0.76 33.67 -11.05
C LEU A 48 0.21 32.51 -10.80
N SER A 49 1.41 32.53 -11.39
CA SER A 49 2.38 31.46 -11.16
C SER A 49 2.89 31.46 -9.72
N VAL A 50 3.12 32.63 -9.11
CA VAL A 50 3.53 32.72 -7.70
C VAL A 50 2.41 32.20 -6.79
N VAL A 51 1.16 32.63 -7.01
CA VAL A 51 0.02 32.18 -6.22
C VAL A 51 -0.17 30.66 -6.34
N GLN A 52 -0.13 30.12 -7.55
CA GLN A 52 -0.20 28.66 -7.80
C GLN A 52 0.95 27.92 -7.12
N ALA A 53 2.19 28.43 -7.21
CA ALA A 53 3.35 27.83 -6.57
C ALA A 53 3.20 27.78 -5.04
N VAL A 54 2.71 28.84 -4.41
CA VAL A 54 2.46 28.87 -2.96
C VAL A 54 1.39 27.86 -2.56
N PHE A 55 0.29 27.74 -3.31
CA PHE A 55 -0.73 26.72 -3.04
C PHE A 55 -0.20 25.29 -3.18
N ILE A 56 0.63 25.02 -4.18
CA ILE A 56 1.29 23.72 -4.35
C ILE A 56 2.25 23.46 -3.18
N GLN A 57 3.07 24.44 -2.79
CA GLN A 57 3.98 24.31 -1.65
C GLN A 57 3.24 24.01 -0.35
N GLN A 58 2.12 24.70 -0.09
CA GLN A 58 1.27 24.43 1.09
C GLN A 58 0.69 23.01 1.04
N THR A 59 0.18 22.59 -0.11
CA THR A 59 -0.38 21.24 -0.30
C THR A 59 0.70 20.17 -0.07
N MET A 60 1.88 20.32 -0.64
CA MET A 60 3.01 19.39 -0.46
C MET A 60 3.46 19.33 1.00
N LYS A 61 3.49 20.48 1.71
CA LYS A 61 3.85 20.53 3.12
C LYS A 61 2.87 19.74 4.00
N VAL A 62 1.56 19.85 3.76
CA VAL A 62 0.55 19.07 4.48
C VAL A 62 0.72 17.58 4.21
N VAL A 63 0.91 17.19 2.95
CA VAL A 63 1.16 15.77 2.57
C VAL A 63 2.41 15.21 3.25
N GLN A 64 3.49 15.99 3.33
CA GLN A 64 4.72 15.59 4.01
C GLN A 64 4.52 15.43 5.52
N GLN A 65 3.81 16.36 6.16
CA GLN A 65 3.52 16.29 7.59
C GLN A 65 2.68 15.05 7.93
N ASP A 66 1.67 14.74 7.12
CA ASP A 66 0.85 13.53 7.30
C ASP A 66 1.68 12.26 7.14
N LEU A 67 2.58 12.22 6.15
CA LEU A 67 3.46 11.09 5.91
C LEU A 67 4.48 10.88 7.04
N GLU A 68 5.14 11.95 7.50
CA GLU A 68 6.07 11.90 8.64
C GLU A 68 5.34 11.47 9.92
N PHE A 69 4.15 12.02 10.16
CA PHE A 69 3.31 11.65 11.29
C PHE A 69 2.97 10.16 11.25
N MET A 70 2.48 9.65 10.11
CA MET A 70 2.17 8.23 9.94
C MET A 70 3.41 7.33 10.13
N MET A 71 4.57 7.72 9.58
CA MET A 71 5.82 6.97 9.76
C MET A 71 6.24 6.90 11.23
N SER A 72 6.15 8.03 11.95
CA SER A 72 6.49 8.08 13.38
C SER A 72 5.55 7.22 14.23
N MET A 73 4.26 7.21 13.90
CA MET A 73 3.24 6.40 14.58
C MET A 73 3.51 4.90 14.39
N LYS A 74 3.78 4.45 13.15
CA LYS A 74 4.15 3.05 12.87
C LYS A 74 5.45 2.64 13.55
N ALA A 75 6.46 3.52 13.55
CA ALA A 75 7.73 3.24 14.22
C ALA A 75 7.54 3.09 15.74
N ARG A 76 6.68 3.91 16.35
CA ARG A 76 6.32 3.83 17.77
C ARG A 76 5.58 2.54 18.10
N GLU A 77 4.61 2.16 17.29
CA GLU A 77 3.86 0.90 17.45
C GLU A 77 4.80 -0.32 17.39
N LYS A 78 5.73 -0.34 16.42
CA LYS A 78 6.75 -1.40 16.32
C LYS A 78 7.63 -1.46 17.58
N ARG A 79 8.12 -0.32 18.06
CA ARG A 79 8.95 -0.25 19.29
C ARG A 79 8.19 -0.74 20.53
N ASN A 80 6.93 -0.34 20.68
CA ASN A 80 6.09 -0.80 21.78
C ASN A 80 5.89 -2.32 21.71
N SER A 81 5.59 -2.85 20.52
CA SER A 81 5.42 -4.29 20.31
C SER A 81 6.70 -5.07 20.62
N THR A 82 7.87 -4.61 20.15
CA THR A 82 9.19 -5.17 20.51
C THR A 82 9.38 -5.16 22.03
N ARG A 83 9.03 -4.06 22.71
CA ARG A 83 9.22 -3.94 24.16
C ARG A 83 8.33 -4.92 24.93
N GLU A 84 7.06 -5.07 24.54
CA GLU A 84 6.18 -6.04 25.19
C GLU A 84 6.66 -7.48 24.94
N LEU A 85 7.09 -7.82 23.72
CA LEU A 85 7.68 -9.12 23.42
C LEU A 85 8.94 -9.41 24.25
N LEU A 86 9.82 -8.43 24.43
CA LEU A 86 10.99 -8.59 25.30
C LEU A 86 10.62 -8.82 26.76
N LYS A 87 9.54 -8.20 27.27
CA LYS A 87 9.06 -8.50 28.63
C LYS A 87 8.56 -9.94 28.75
N VAL A 88 7.87 -10.45 27.71
CA VAL A 88 7.46 -11.85 27.68
C VAL A 88 8.68 -12.75 27.69
N PHE A 89 9.68 -12.47 26.86
CA PHE A 89 10.92 -13.25 26.82
C PHE A 89 11.60 -13.32 28.20
N LEU A 90 11.71 -12.19 28.89
CA LEU A 90 12.27 -12.14 30.25
C LEU A 90 11.44 -12.90 31.29
N SER A 91 10.14 -13.13 31.04
CA SER A 91 9.31 -13.97 31.91
C SER A 91 9.42 -15.47 31.60
N LEU A 92 9.98 -15.83 30.44
CA LEU A 92 10.22 -17.22 30.04
C LEU A 92 11.60 -17.72 30.47
N ASP A 93 12.58 -16.83 30.56
CA ASP A 93 13.95 -17.10 31.01
C ASP A 93 14.00 -17.26 32.55
N ASP A 94 13.78 -18.48 33.02
CA ASP A 94 13.87 -18.83 34.46
C ASP A 94 15.34 -18.90 34.93
N SER A 95 16.26 -19.28 34.03
CA SER A 95 17.68 -19.45 34.33
C SER A 95 18.45 -18.11 34.45
N GLY A 96 17.95 -17.06 33.80
CA GLY A 96 18.55 -15.73 33.74
C GLY A 96 19.81 -15.68 32.87
N ASP A 97 20.00 -16.63 31.96
CA ASP A 97 21.16 -16.68 31.07
C ASP A 97 20.97 -15.83 29.79
N GLY A 98 19.79 -15.24 29.62
CA GLY A 98 19.42 -14.41 28.48
C GLY A 98 18.99 -15.22 27.26
N LEU A 99 18.80 -16.52 27.42
CA LEU A 99 18.36 -17.49 26.42
C LEU A 99 17.13 -18.22 26.96
N VAL A 100 16.35 -18.84 26.08
CA VAL A 100 15.22 -19.68 26.50
C VAL A 100 15.39 -21.06 25.90
N SER A 101 15.62 -22.04 26.77
CA SER A 101 15.70 -23.45 26.39
C SER A 101 14.33 -24.03 26.05
N TRP A 102 14.30 -25.15 25.32
CA TRP A 102 13.05 -25.87 25.05
C TRP A 102 12.29 -26.24 26.34
N GLU A 103 13.01 -26.63 27.38
CA GLU A 103 12.43 -27.08 28.65
C GLU A 103 11.75 -25.93 29.40
N GLU A 104 12.38 -24.75 29.43
CA GLU A 104 11.79 -23.53 29.99
C GLU A 104 10.59 -23.07 29.16
N PHE A 105 10.73 -23.11 27.84
CA PHE A 105 9.65 -22.76 26.92
C PHE A 105 8.44 -23.68 27.11
N GLU A 106 8.63 -25.00 27.11
CA GLU A 106 7.58 -25.99 27.29
C GLU A 106 6.88 -25.84 28.65
N LYS A 107 7.65 -25.63 29.72
CA LYS A 107 7.12 -25.41 31.07
C LYS A 107 6.21 -24.17 31.12
N HIS A 108 6.65 -23.05 30.57
CA HIS A 108 5.89 -21.80 30.57
C HIS A 108 4.73 -21.81 29.58
N LEU A 109 4.83 -22.57 28.50
CA LEU A 109 3.71 -22.80 27.59
C LEU A 109 2.57 -23.61 28.22
N GLN A 110 2.79 -24.31 29.33
CA GLN A 110 1.69 -24.92 30.09
C GLN A 110 0.95 -23.90 30.96
N ASP A 111 1.55 -22.75 31.25
CA ASP A 111 0.94 -21.67 32.05
C ASP A 111 -0.18 -20.96 31.24
N PRO A 112 -1.43 -20.95 31.73
CA PRO A 112 -2.52 -20.20 31.13
C PRO A 112 -2.21 -18.70 30.95
N HIS A 113 -1.40 -18.11 31.84
CA HIS A 113 -1.04 -16.70 31.80
C HIS A 113 -0.17 -16.37 30.57
N VAL A 114 0.82 -17.21 30.28
CA VAL A 114 1.72 -17.06 29.11
C VAL A 114 0.93 -17.25 27.81
N LYS A 115 0.02 -18.22 27.75
CA LYS A 115 -0.88 -18.39 26.59
C LYS A 115 -1.76 -17.17 26.34
N LEU A 116 -2.30 -16.58 27.41
CA LEU A 116 -3.12 -15.37 27.31
C LEU A 116 -2.28 -14.18 26.82
N LEU A 117 -1.04 -14.07 27.31
CA LEU A 117 -0.10 -13.04 26.90
C LEU A 117 0.29 -13.16 25.42
N LEU A 118 0.59 -14.37 24.95
CA LEU A 118 0.86 -14.64 23.53
C LEU A 118 -0.36 -14.38 22.64
N ASN A 119 -1.56 -14.74 23.09
CA ASN A 119 -2.80 -14.43 22.38
C ASN A 119 -3.07 -12.91 22.32
N THR A 120 -2.75 -12.16 23.37
CA THR A 120 -2.84 -10.69 23.38
C THR A 120 -1.88 -10.06 22.37
N LEU A 121 -0.80 -10.77 22.02
CA LEU A 121 0.16 -10.39 21.00
C LEU A 121 -0.20 -10.91 19.59
N ASP A 122 -1.41 -11.45 19.40
CA ASP A 122 -1.93 -12.09 18.16
C ASP A 122 -1.20 -13.38 17.73
N VAL A 123 -0.49 -14.04 18.63
CA VAL A 123 0.19 -15.30 18.34
C VAL A 123 -0.78 -16.46 18.60
N LYS A 124 -1.21 -17.15 17.53
CA LYS A 124 -2.13 -18.29 17.65
C LYS A 124 -1.44 -19.47 18.33
N THR A 125 -1.93 -19.84 19.51
CA THR A 125 -1.35 -20.88 20.37
C THR A 125 -1.70 -22.33 19.96
N GLN A 126 -2.09 -22.58 18.71
CA GLN A 126 -2.63 -23.90 18.31
C GLN A 126 -1.54 -24.98 18.17
N ASP A 127 -0.29 -24.62 17.84
CA ASP A 127 0.87 -25.52 17.81
C ASP A 127 2.11 -24.80 18.38
N LEU A 128 2.11 -24.62 19.70
CA LEU A 128 3.18 -23.93 20.42
C LEU A 128 4.50 -24.73 20.43
N SER A 129 4.43 -26.05 20.27
CA SER A 129 5.62 -26.90 20.13
C SER A 129 6.34 -26.64 18.81
N ASN A 130 5.58 -26.57 17.71
CA ASN A 130 6.14 -26.21 16.41
C ASN A 130 6.61 -24.75 16.37
N LEU A 131 6.02 -23.88 17.19
CA LEU A 131 6.44 -22.49 17.30
C LEU A 131 7.89 -22.36 17.74
N PHE A 132 8.34 -23.11 18.75
CA PHE A 132 9.75 -23.04 19.19
C PHE A 132 10.70 -23.39 18.05
N TYR A 133 10.48 -24.53 17.40
CA TYR A 133 11.29 -24.98 16.27
C TYR A 133 11.25 -24.04 15.06
N LEU A 134 10.20 -23.24 14.94
CA LEU A 134 10.06 -22.23 13.89
C LEU A 134 10.80 -20.93 14.22
N LEU A 135 10.98 -20.63 15.51
CA LEU A 135 11.68 -19.44 15.99
C LEU A 135 13.18 -19.70 16.17
N ASP A 136 13.56 -20.91 16.56
CA ASP A 136 14.92 -21.39 16.76
C ASP A 136 15.71 -21.46 15.44
N ASP A 137 17.00 -21.12 15.48
CA ASP A 137 17.92 -21.24 14.34
C ASP A 137 18.54 -22.66 14.21
N GLY A 138 18.16 -23.56 15.13
CA GLY A 138 18.53 -24.97 15.16
C GLY A 138 19.64 -25.28 16.15
N ASP A 139 20.03 -24.33 17.00
CA ASP A 139 20.93 -24.55 18.12
C ASP A 139 20.20 -25.03 19.40
N GLY A 140 18.86 -25.05 19.39
CA GLY A 140 18.02 -25.50 20.49
C GLY A 140 17.88 -24.47 21.60
N GLN A 141 18.30 -23.23 21.38
CA GLN A 141 18.28 -22.14 22.34
C GLN A 141 17.74 -20.86 21.71
N LEU A 142 16.62 -20.38 22.24
CA LEU A 142 15.96 -19.22 21.66
C LEU A 142 16.56 -17.92 22.17
N LYS A 143 17.15 -17.13 21.27
CA LYS A 143 17.72 -15.81 21.58
C LYS A 143 16.62 -14.73 21.62
N PRO A 144 16.84 -13.61 22.34
CA PRO A 144 15.83 -12.55 22.44
C PRO A 144 15.41 -11.97 21.07
N TRP A 145 16.37 -11.83 20.15
CA TRP A 145 16.12 -11.29 18.82
C TRP A 145 15.41 -12.29 17.90
N GLU A 146 15.66 -13.59 18.06
CA GLU A 146 14.96 -14.67 17.33
C GLU A 146 13.50 -14.73 17.74
N PHE A 147 13.24 -14.72 19.05
CA PHE A 147 11.89 -14.68 19.60
C PHE A 147 11.11 -13.45 19.09
N VAL A 148 11.70 -12.25 19.20
CA VAL A 148 11.04 -11.01 18.77
C VAL A 148 10.82 -10.98 17.26
N ASN A 149 11.84 -11.28 16.46
CA ASN A 149 11.73 -11.22 14.99
C ASN A 149 10.80 -12.29 14.45
N GLY A 150 10.90 -13.51 14.98
CA GLY A 150 10.06 -14.62 14.56
C GLY A 150 8.59 -14.39 14.92
N LEU A 151 8.28 -13.92 16.14
CA LEU A 151 6.90 -13.55 16.50
C LEU A 151 6.37 -12.34 15.70
N GLN A 152 7.21 -11.35 15.38
CA GLN A 152 6.82 -10.24 14.51
C GLN A 152 6.54 -10.70 13.07
N SER A 153 7.32 -11.65 12.56
CA SER A 153 7.09 -12.27 11.25
C SER A 153 5.76 -13.02 11.22
N LEU A 154 5.45 -13.75 12.30
CA LEU A 154 4.20 -14.52 12.44
C LEU A 154 2.95 -13.63 12.55
N LYS A 155 3.07 -12.44 13.13
CA LYS A 155 1.96 -11.48 13.27
C LYS A 155 1.59 -10.78 11.95
N GLY A 156 2.52 -10.73 10.99
CA GLY A 156 2.44 -9.79 9.86
C GLY A 156 1.81 -10.34 8.58
N SER A 157 1.35 -9.40 7.74
CA SER A 157 1.14 -9.60 6.30
C SER A 157 2.38 -10.07 5.53
N ALA A 158 3.54 -10.09 6.19
CA ALA A 158 4.78 -10.69 5.72
C ALA A 158 4.57 -12.17 5.35
N GLN A 159 3.81 -12.95 6.14
CA GLN A 159 3.47 -14.33 5.79
C GLN A 159 2.76 -14.47 4.44
N ALA A 160 1.87 -13.54 4.09
CA ALA A 160 1.15 -13.61 2.83
C ALA A 160 2.08 -13.35 1.63
N LEU A 161 3.02 -12.43 1.78
CA LEU A 161 4.02 -12.13 0.74
C LEU A 161 5.08 -13.23 0.64
N ASP A 162 5.52 -13.77 1.78
CA ASP A 162 6.47 -14.88 1.83
C ASP A 162 5.84 -16.18 1.29
N LEU A 163 4.57 -16.45 1.61
CA LEU A 163 3.81 -17.55 1.04
C LEU A 163 3.63 -17.38 -0.48
N LEU A 164 3.29 -16.17 -0.94
CA LEU A 164 3.21 -15.88 -2.37
C LEU A 164 4.57 -16.09 -3.06
N THR A 165 5.66 -15.70 -2.41
CA THR A 165 7.03 -15.88 -2.90
C THR A 165 7.40 -17.36 -2.96
N ALA A 166 7.07 -18.14 -1.93
CA ALA A 166 7.24 -19.59 -1.91
C ALA A 166 6.43 -20.28 -3.02
N LEU A 167 5.16 -19.89 -3.21
CA LEU A 167 4.33 -20.39 -4.32
C LEU A 167 4.92 -20.05 -5.69
N GLN A 168 5.51 -18.87 -5.86
CA GLN A 168 6.21 -18.50 -7.10
C GLN A 168 7.49 -19.32 -7.30
N LEU A 169 8.25 -19.59 -6.25
CA LEU A 169 9.43 -20.46 -6.28
C LEU A 169 9.03 -21.89 -6.66
N LEU A 170 7.97 -22.43 -6.07
CA LEU A 170 7.42 -23.75 -6.41
C LEU A 170 7.02 -23.83 -7.90
N ARG A 171 6.27 -22.83 -8.42
CA ARG A 171 5.93 -22.77 -9.85
C ARG A 171 7.13 -22.61 -10.78
N ARG A 172 8.24 -22.03 -10.30
CA ARG A 172 9.50 -21.96 -11.06
C ARG A 172 10.24 -23.30 -11.02
N LEU A 173 10.21 -24.00 -9.90
CA LEU A 173 10.78 -25.34 -9.76
C LEU A 173 10.02 -26.34 -10.63
N GLU A 174 8.69 -26.34 -10.60
CA GLU A 174 7.84 -27.20 -11.43
C GLU A 174 8.21 -27.07 -12.92
N ARG A 175 8.25 -25.84 -13.45
CA ARG A 175 8.67 -25.58 -14.84
C ARG A 175 10.09 -26.05 -15.16
N LYS A 176 11.02 -25.95 -14.21
CA LYS A 176 12.38 -26.46 -14.38
C LYS A 176 12.40 -27.99 -14.37
N MET A 177 11.58 -28.62 -13.54
CA MET A 177 11.43 -30.07 -13.51
C MET A 177 10.80 -30.59 -14.80
N ASP A 178 9.79 -29.92 -15.35
CA ASP A 178 9.20 -30.27 -16.66
C ASP A 178 10.25 -30.17 -17.78
N PHE A 179 11.02 -29.08 -17.79
CA PHE A 179 12.10 -28.90 -18.76
C PHE A 179 13.19 -29.99 -18.65
N LEU A 180 13.57 -30.37 -17.42
CA LEU A 180 14.53 -31.46 -17.19
C LEU A 180 13.93 -32.82 -17.54
N ALA A 181 12.65 -33.06 -17.27
CA ALA A 181 11.95 -34.28 -17.64
C ALA A 181 11.91 -34.46 -19.17
N ASP A 182 11.62 -33.39 -19.91
CA ASP A 182 11.66 -33.37 -21.37
C ASP A 182 13.08 -33.61 -21.92
N ALA A 183 14.10 -33.01 -21.28
CA ALA A 183 15.49 -33.18 -21.67
C ALA A 183 16.02 -34.60 -21.39
N VAL A 184 15.63 -35.21 -20.27
CA VAL A 184 16.04 -36.56 -19.87
C VAL A 184 15.32 -37.65 -20.68
N GLN A 185 14.07 -37.42 -21.09
CA GLN A 185 13.34 -38.38 -21.92
C GLN A 185 13.80 -38.44 -23.38
N GLY A 186 14.72 -37.56 -23.82
CA GLY A 186 15.34 -37.64 -25.14
C GLY A 186 14.34 -37.70 -26.31
N ASN A 187 13.14 -37.14 -26.13
CA ASN A 187 12.04 -37.33 -27.05
C ASN A 187 11.68 -35.99 -27.72
N PRO A 188 12.04 -35.77 -29.01
CA PRO A 188 11.56 -34.63 -29.76
C PRO A 188 10.10 -34.89 -30.19
N ARG A 189 9.18 -35.07 -29.23
CA ARG A 189 7.75 -35.18 -29.52
C ARG A 189 7.08 -33.83 -29.38
N ARG A 190 7.01 -33.18 -30.55
CA ARG A 190 5.93 -32.35 -31.06
C ARG A 190 5.12 -31.56 -30.02
N ARG A 191 5.25 -30.23 -30.14
CA ARG A 191 4.24 -29.23 -29.78
C ARG A 191 2.82 -29.76 -30.02
N ASP A 192 2.09 -30.02 -28.94
CA ASP A 192 0.64 -29.89 -28.91
C ASP A 192 0.25 -29.22 -27.59
N LEU A 193 0.28 -27.88 -27.63
CA LEU A 193 -0.06 -26.94 -26.56
C LEU A 193 -1.58 -26.87 -26.27
N ARG A 194 -2.33 -27.98 -26.38
CA ARG A 194 -3.81 -27.91 -26.34
C ARG A 194 -4.55 -28.86 -25.40
N SER A 195 -3.90 -29.66 -24.56
CA SER A 195 -4.64 -30.61 -23.72
C SER A 195 -4.12 -30.77 -22.29
N TYR A 196 -4.05 -29.65 -21.54
CA TYR A 196 -4.09 -29.68 -20.08
C TYR A 196 -5.18 -28.74 -19.52
N ALA A 197 -6.31 -28.68 -20.22
CA ALA A 197 -7.59 -28.41 -19.58
C ALA A 197 -8.20 -29.77 -19.21
N VAL A 198 -7.70 -30.40 -18.15
CA VAL A 198 -8.37 -31.53 -17.50
C VAL A 198 -8.42 -31.26 -16.01
N GLY A 199 -9.61 -30.80 -15.59
CA GLY A 199 -10.26 -31.23 -14.36
C GLY A 199 -9.54 -31.02 -13.04
N SER A 200 -9.68 -29.82 -12.48
CA SER A 200 -9.93 -29.69 -11.04
C SER A 200 -11.33 -29.14 -10.89
N ASN A 201 -12.26 -30.04 -10.57
CA ASN A 201 -13.62 -29.69 -10.18
C ASN A 201 -13.57 -28.76 -8.95
N SER A 202 -14.54 -27.86 -8.92
CA SER A 202 -15.16 -27.24 -7.74
C SER A 202 -14.60 -27.74 -6.40
N LEU A 203 -14.11 -26.87 -5.54
CA LEU A 203 -14.94 -26.07 -4.64
C LEU A 203 -14.09 -24.90 -4.10
N VAL A 204 -14.77 -23.87 -3.62
CA VAL A 204 -14.22 -22.64 -3.00
C VAL A 204 -13.90 -21.49 -3.98
N THR A 205 -14.88 -21.15 -4.82
CA THR A 205 -15.20 -19.74 -5.10
C THR A 205 -16.48 -19.39 -4.33
N ALA A 206 -16.35 -19.38 -3.00
CA ALA A 206 -17.37 -18.81 -2.12
C ALA A 206 -17.34 -17.28 -2.27
N ARG A 207 -18.17 -16.79 -3.20
CA ARG A 207 -19.13 -15.72 -2.96
C ARG A 207 -18.72 -14.67 -1.91
N PHE A 208 -17.75 -13.82 -2.24
CA PHE A 208 -17.68 -12.48 -1.63
C PHE A 208 -18.64 -11.56 -2.37
N LEU A 209 -19.89 -11.62 -1.93
CA LEU A 209 -20.94 -10.67 -2.28
C LEU A 209 -20.65 -9.40 -1.45
N VAL A 210 -20.01 -8.40 -2.06
CA VAL A 210 -19.95 -7.06 -1.51
C VAL A 210 -21.35 -6.46 -1.65
N PRO A 211 -22.07 -6.16 -0.56
CA PRO A 211 -23.36 -5.48 -0.66
C PRO A 211 -23.09 -3.98 -0.79
N GLY A 212 -23.60 -3.38 -1.87
CA GLY A 212 -23.80 -1.93 -1.94
C GLY A 212 -22.84 -1.16 -2.82
N VAL A 213 -22.94 -1.33 -4.14
CA VAL A 213 -22.77 -0.22 -5.08
C VAL A 213 -23.82 -0.36 -6.17
N LEU A 214 -24.86 0.47 -6.09
CA LEU A 214 -25.84 0.67 -7.15
C LEU A 214 -25.14 1.35 -8.33
N THR A 215 -25.05 0.68 -9.48
CA THR A 215 -24.84 1.37 -10.76
C THR A 215 -26.12 1.31 -11.59
N PRO A 216 -26.49 2.39 -12.30
CA PRO A 216 -27.83 2.59 -12.81
C PRO A 216 -28.08 1.71 -14.03
N THR A 217 -29.24 1.06 -14.03
CA THR A 217 -29.80 0.31 -15.15
C THR A 217 -29.91 1.18 -16.39
N ALA A 218 -29.19 0.81 -17.46
CA ALA A 218 -29.46 1.21 -18.82
C ALA A 218 -30.85 0.67 -19.22
N ARG A 219 -31.83 1.57 -19.34
CA ARG A 219 -33.19 1.23 -19.76
C ARG A 219 -33.23 1.11 -21.29
N ARG A 220 -33.35 -0.14 -21.73
CA ARG A 220 -33.76 -0.61 -23.06
C ARG A 220 -35.05 0.11 -23.51
N ARG A 221 -35.05 0.69 -24.70
CA ARG A 221 -36.23 1.28 -25.36
C ARG A 221 -36.37 0.64 -26.75
N GLU A 222 -37.23 -0.35 -26.84
CA GLU A 222 -37.92 -0.88 -28.02
C GLU A 222 -39.35 -1.17 -27.50
N SER A 223 -40.48 -0.96 -28.17
CA SER A 223 -40.91 -0.47 -29.48
C SER A 223 -42.45 -0.29 -29.30
N GLY A 224 -43.08 0.77 -29.82
CA GLY A 224 -44.00 0.66 -30.97
C GLY A 224 -45.50 0.61 -30.59
N LEU A 225 -46.30 1.38 -31.33
CA LEU A 225 -47.76 1.33 -31.53
C LEU A 225 -48.70 1.93 -30.46
N GLY A 226 -49.43 2.97 -30.90
CA GLY A 226 -50.48 3.70 -30.19
C GLY A 226 -50.48 5.17 -30.58
#